data_AF-A0A2V9VQU5-F1
#
_entry.id   AF-A0A2V9VQU5-F1
#
_cell.length_a   1.000
_cell.length_b   1.000
_cell.length_c   1.000
_cell.angle_alpha   90.00
_cell.angle_beta   90.00
_cell.angle_gamma   90.00
#
_symmetry.space_group_name_H-M   'P 1'
#
loop_
_entity.id
_entity.type
_entity.pdbx_description
1 polymer ?
#
loop_
_entity_poly.entity_id
_entity_poly.type
_entity_poly.pdbx_seq_one_letter_code
_entity_poly.pdbx_strand_id
1 'polypeptide(L)'
;MATTFHPGINHGHTPSGRWAAVQANPNSSFELNLLCPRLSPRGLVDAAIIAKFASKPIALAHLRYYLAGSGKDFGENVNIDLWLRRDKGIQSTLASHIPASGVGKFADSFKLEQSDYDDQDFRFAFGAIDILDFEVDYSAGTVHVWFQDFYEWHPVYPGLYTALSGDGARETNCVHAALVELKSSGADDFWMKGEATVPLSVIIPSKRSGGSIWDL
;
A
#
# COMPACT_ATOMS: atom_id res chain seq x y z
N MET A 1 26.66 -1.27 2.43
CA MET A 1 26.21 0.07 2.86
C MET A 1 24.85 -0.08 3.49
N ALA A 2 24.49 0.76 4.45
CA ALA A 2 23.15 0.76 5.02
C ALA A 2 22.19 1.53 4.09
N THR A 3 20.98 1.01 3.92
CA THR A 3 19.93 1.62 3.09
C THR A 3 19.42 2.90 3.75
N THR A 4 19.32 3.97 2.96
CA THR A 4 18.78 5.26 3.40
C THR A 4 17.34 5.37 2.95
N PHE A 5 16.42 5.34 3.90
CA PHE A 5 14.99 5.40 3.63
C PHE A 5 14.51 6.84 3.51
N HIS A 6 13.75 7.14 2.46
CA HIS A 6 13.04 8.41 2.31
C HIS A 6 11.59 8.22 2.79
N PRO A 7 11.21 8.78 3.96
CA PRO A 7 9.87 8.58 4.49
C PRO A 7 8.83 9.31 3.65
N GLY A 8 7.69 8.66 3.42
CA GLY A 8 6.46 9.27 2.93
C GLY A 8 5.85 10.28 3.92
N ILE A 9 4.68 10.81 3.56
CA ILE A 9 3.99 11.81 4.37
C ILE A 9 3.18 11.12 5.47
N ASN A 10 3.33 11.58 6.70
CA ASN A 10 2.42 11.26 7.79
C ASN A 10 1.34 12.35 7.87
N HIS A 11 0.11 12.00 7.50
CA HIS A 11 -1.04 12.91 7.56
C HIS A 11 -1.64 12.94 8.98
N GLY A 12 -1.63 11.82 9.70
CA GLY A 12 -1.88 11.77 11.15
C GLY A 12 -3.33 12.09 11.52
N HIS A 13 -4.30 11.55 10.76
CA HIS A 13 -5.72 11.81 11.00
C HIS A 13 -6.15 11.40 12.43
N THR A 14 -6.81 12.30 13.14
CA THR A 14 -7.32 12.04 14.50
C THR A 14 -8.81 11.72 14.51
N PRO A 15 -9.32 10.93 15.48
CA PRO A 15 -10.75 10.76 15.70
C PRO A 15 -11.48 12.10 15.78
N SER A 16 -12.63 12.20 15.13
CA SER A 16 -13.54 13.34 15.28
C SER A 16 -14.35 13.25 16.57
N GLY A 17 -14.59 12.03 17.08
CA GLY A 17 -15.52 11.76 18.18
C GLY A 17 -16.99 11.95 17.80
N ARG A 18 -17.28 12.18 16.51
CA ARG A 18 -18.60 12.55 15.98
C ARG A 18 -19.17 11.47 15.07
N TRP A 19 -19.03 10.19 15.45
CA TRP A 19 -19.50 9.06 14.65
C TRP A 19 -20.95 9.18 14.20
N ALA A 20 -21.86 9.64 15.06
CA ALA A 20 -23.27 9.85 14.69
C ALA A 20 -23.45 10.78 13.47
N ALA A 21 -22.58 11.77 13.30
CA ALA A 21 -22.62 12.67 12.14
C ALA A 21 -22.11 11.99 10.86
N VAL A 22 -21.14 11.08 10.97
CA VAL A 22 -20.68 10.21 9.87
C VAL A 22 -21.80 9.27 9.44
N GLN A 23 -22.47 8.62 10.40
CA GLN A 23 -23.58 7.70 10.16
C GLN A 23 -24.76 8.35 9.44
N ALA A 24 -25.05 9.61 9.77
CA ALA A 24 -26.12 10.39 9.13
C ALA A 24 -25.81 10.72 7.65
N ASN A 25 -24.53 10.71 7.25
CA ASN A 25 -24.09 11.11 5.92
C ASN A 25 -23.02 10.15 5.37
N PRO A 26 -23.33 8.87 5.09
CA PRO A 26 -22.32 7.86 4.74
C PRO A 26 -21.51 8.16 3.46
N ASN A 27 -21.95 9.13 2.64
CA ASN A 27 -21.21 9.69 1.50
C ASN A 27 -20.80 8.70 0.40
N SER A 28 -21.44 7.52 0.31
CA SER A 28 -21.33 6.62 -0.84
C SER A 28 -22.42 5.54 -0.82
N SER A 29 -22.78 5.02 -1.99
CA SER A 29 -23.75 3.92 -2.19
C SER A 29 -23.13 2.52 -2.15
N PHE A 30 -21.82 2.41 -1.88
CA PHE A 30 -21.11 1.15 -1.78
C PHE A 30 -21.70 0.24 -0.69
N GLU A 31 -21.73 -1.07 -0.92
CA GLU A 31 -22.45 -2.04 -0.09
C GLU A 31 -22.08 -1.95 1.40
N LEU A 32 -20.80 -1.80 1.75
CA LEU A 32 -20.38 -1.66 3.14
C LEU A 32 -20.86 -0.34 3.78
N ASN A 33 -21.04 0.72 3.00
CA ASN A 33 -21.56 1.98 3.52
C ASN A 33 -23.06 1.92 3.83
N LEU A 34 -23.80 0.93 3.30
CA LEU A 34 -25.19 0.68 3.72
C LEU A 34 -25.28 0.21 5.18
N LEU A 35 -24.19 -0.34 5.72
CA LEU A 35 -24.08 -0.74 7.12
C LEU A 35 -23.68 0.41 8.04
N CYS A 36 -23.04 1.45 7.48
CA CYS A 36 -22.53 2.62 8.21
C CYS A 36 -23.58 3.25 9.15
N PRO A 37 -24.84 3.50 8.72
CA PRO A 37 -25.86 4.11 9.60
C PRO A 37 -26.26 3.26 10.81
N ARG A 38 -25.90 1.97 10.84
CA ARG A 38 -26.41 1.00 11.83
C ARG A 38 -25.31 0.42 12.73
N LEU A 39 -24.05 0.51 12.33
CA LEU A 39 -22.95 -0.12 13.04
C LEU A 39 -22.08 0.90 13.77
N SER A 40 -21.51 0.47 14.90
CA SER A 40 -20.38 1.17 15.52
C SER A 40 -19.15 1.11 14.59
N PRO A 41 -18.13 1.96 14.83
CA PRO A 41 -16.88 1.88 14.08
C PRO A 41 -16.30 0.46 14.05
N ARG A 42 -16.26 -0.22 15.21
CA ARG A 42 -15.77 -1.59 15.32
C ARG A 42 -16.61 -2.58 14.50
N GLY A 43 -17.93 -2.51 14.62
CA GLY A 43 -18.82 -3.40 13.88
C GLY A 43 -18.70 -3.23 12.36
N LEU A 44 -18.51 -2.00 11.88
CA LEU A 44 -18.30 -1.72 10.46
C LEU A 44 -16.97 -2.29 9.96
N VAL A 45 -15.89 -2.15 10.76
CA VAL A 45 -14.58 -2.71 10.43
C VAL A 45 -14.61 -4.25 10.44
N ASP A 46 -15.27 -4.88 11.41
CA ASP A 46 -15.42 -6.34 11.43
C ASP A 46 -16.19 -6.85 10.19
N ALA A 47 -17.24 -6.13 9.75
CA ALA A 47 -17.93 -6.44 8.50
C ALA A 47 -17.02 -6.28 7.27
N ALA A 48 -16.20 -5.23 7.22
CA ALA A 48 -15.22 -5.02 6.16
C ALA A 48 -14.17 -6.14 6.13
N ILE A 49 -13.68 -6.59 7.28
CA ILE A 49 -12.75 -7.72 7.40
C ILE A 49 -13.32 -8.97 6.72
N ILE A 50 -14.57 -9.33 7.06
CA ILE A 50 -15.25 -10.50 6.51
C ILE A 50 -15.44 -10.35 4.99
N ALA A 51 -15.94 -9.20 4.55
CA ALA A 51 -16.35 -9.01 3.16
C ALA A 51 -15.19 -8.78 2.19
N LYS A 52 -14.08 -8.18 2.64
CA LYS A 52 -13.02 -7.67 1.74
C LYS A 52 -11.61 -8.17 2.05
N PHE A 53 -11.31 -8.47 3.32
CA PHE A 53 -9.95 -8.86 3.75
C PHE A 53 -9.76 -10.35 4.01
N ALA A 54 -10.83 -11.14 4.17
CA ALA A 54 -10.73 -12.55 4.55
C ALA A 54 -9.85 -13.40 3.63
N SER A 55 -9.82 -13.10 2.33
CA SER A 55 -8.98 -13.77 1.32
C SER A 55 -7.67 -13.05 1.01
N LYS A 56 -7.33 -12.00 1.78
CA LYS A 56 -6.17 -11.12 1.57
C LYS A 56 -5.28 -11.13 2.82
N PRO A 57 -4.48 -12.19 3.02
CA PRO A 57 -3.74 -12.39 4.26
C PRO A 57 -2.75 -11.26 4.57
N ILE A 58 -2.11 -10.64 3.58
CA ILE A 58 -1.13 -9.58 3.81
C ILE A 58 -1.84 -8.30 4.25
N ALA A 59 -2.88 -7.90 3.52
CA ALA A 59 -3.69 -6.74 3.90
C ALA A 59 -4.35 -6.93 5.27
N LEU A 60 -4.84 -8.14 5.56
CA LEU A 60 -5.43 -8.46 6.86
C LEU A 60 -4.39 -8.39 7.99
N ALA A 61 -3.14 -8.78 7.73
CA ALA A 61 -2.06 -8.64 8.71
C ALA A 61 -1.78 -7.16 9.04
N HIS A 62 -1.71 -6.29 8.02
CA HIS A 62 -1.54 -4.84 8.20
C HIS A 62 -2.70 -4.23 8.98
N LEU A 63 -3.94 -4.55 8.59
CA LEU A 63 -5.13 -4.06 9.27
C LEU A 63 -5.20 -4.55 10.73
N ARG A 64 -4.82 -5.80 11.01
CA ARG A 64 -4.75 -6.30 12.39
C ARG A 64 -3.66 -5.62 13.20
N TYR A 65 -2.54 -5.31 12.58
CA TYR A 65 -1.46 -4.58 13.23
C TYR A 65 -1.87 -3.15 13.58
N TYR A 66 -2.53 -2.46 12.66
CA TYR A 66 -3.18 -1.16 12.90
C TYR A 66 -4.13 -1.21 14.09
N LEU A 67 -5.06 -2.18 14.09
CA LEU A 67 -6.06 -2.33 15.14
C LEU A 67 -5.49 -2.75 16.50
N ALA A 68 -4.28 -3.32 16.53
CA ALA A 68 -3.59 -3.71 17.76
C ALA A 68 -2.84 -2.54 18.42
N GLY A 69 -2.50 -1.48 17.69
CA GLY A 69 -2.07 -0.22 18.29
C GLY A 69 -0.69 -0.19 18.90
N SER A 70 0.33 -0.69 18.19
CA SER A 70 1.67 -0.76 18.77
C SER A 70 2.52 0.50 18.59
N GLY A 71 2.18 1.36 17.61
CA GLY A 71 2.97 2.52 17.19
C GLY A 71 4.37 2.19 16.64
N LYS A 72 4.71 0.90 16.50
CA LYS A 72 6.01 0.42 16.02
C LYS A 72 5.97 0.20 14.52
N ASP A 73 7.12 0.41 13.88
CA ASP A 73 7.30 0.08 12.46
C ASP A 73 6.94 -1.38 12.16
N PHE A 74 6.25 -1.59 11.04
CA PHE A 74 6.00 -2.91 10.47
C PHE A 74 7.10 -3.25 9.46
N GLY A 75 7.74 -4.40 9.65
CA GLY A 75 8.84 -4.85 8.79
C GLY A 75 8.34 -5.46 7.48
N GLU A 76 8.64 -4.82 6.35
CA GLU A 76 8.10 -5.17 5.03
C GLU A 76 9.00 -6.04 4.16
N ASN A 77 10.24 -6.34 4.57
CA ASN A 77 11.22 -7.02 3.72
C ASN A 77 10.66 -8.28 3.02
N VAL A 78 9.90 -9.10 3.74
CA VAL A 78 9.30 -10.33 3.19
C VAL A 78 8.21 -10.00 2.16
N ASN A 79 7.35 -9.02 2.44
CA ASN A 79 6.28 -8.65 1.52
C ASN A 79 6.84 -7.95 0.27
N ILE A 80 7.92 -7.19 0.42
CA ILE A 80 8.64 -6.55 -0.69
C ILE A 80 9.38 -7.58 -1.56
N ASP A 81 9.86 -8.70 -1.02
CA ASP A 81 10.35 -9.77 -1.90
C ASP A 81 9.20 -10.43 -2.66
N LEU A 82 8.05 -10.65 -2.00
CA LEU A 82 6.90 -11.32 -2.57
C LEU A 82 6.26 -10.54 -3.74
N TRP A 83 5.96 -9.25 -3.57
CA TRP A 83 5.34 -8.46 -4.65
C TRP A 83 6.27 -8.30 -5.87
N LEU A 84 7.59 -8.15 -5.69
CA LEU A 84 8.57 -8.06 -6.78
C LEU A 84 8.59 -9.33 -7.62
N ARG A 85 8.27 -10.49 -7.01
CA ARG A 85 8.25 -11.78 -7.69
C ARG A 85 6.87 -12.17 -8.25
N ARG A 86 5.79 -11.68 -7.65
CA ARG A 86 4.43 -12.18 -7.93
C ARG A 86 3.53 -11.17 -8.63
N ASP A 87 3.65 -9.88 -8.33
CA ASP A 87 2.75 -8.87 -8.86
C ASP A 87 3.27 -8.35 -10.21
N LYS A 88 2.48 -8.56 -11.26
CA LYS A 88 2.84 -8.19 -12.63
C LYS A 88 2.72 -6.69 -12.88
N GLY A 89 1.82 -6.01 -12.17
CA GLY A 89 1.69 -4.56 -12.20
C GLY A 89 2.95 -3.92 -11.64
N ILE A 90 3.39 -4.33 -10.45
CA ILE A 90 4.64 -3.82 -9.83
C ILE A 90 5.85 -4.08 -10.72
N GLN A 91 5.98 -5.30 -11.25
CA GLN A 91 7.08 -5.63 -12.18
C GLN A 91 7.07 -4.71 -13.40
N SER A 92 5.90 -4.49 -14.01
CA SER A 92 5.75 -3.64 -15.20
C SER A 92 6.04 -2.18 -14.90
N THR A 93 5.51 -1.64 -13.80
CA THR A 93 5.73 -0.25 -13.40
C THR A 93 7.20 -0.02 -13.10
N LEU A 94 7.83 -0.86 -12.27
CA LEU A 94 9.26 -0.75 -11.96
C LEU A 94 10.13 -0.88 -13.23
N ALA A 95 9.81 -1.82 -14.12
CA ALA A 95 10.51 -1.97 -15.39
C ALA A 95 10.44 -0.71 -16.27
N SER A 96 9.33 0.04 -16.22
CA SER A 96 9.18 1.28 -16.99
C SER A 96 10.07 2.43 -16.50
N HIS A 97 10.49 2.39 -15.24
CA HIS A 97 11.44 3.35 -14.64
C HIS A 97 12.91 2.94 -14.80
N ILE A 98 13.19 1.68 -15.14
CA ILE A 98 14.56 1.19 -15.31
C ILE A 98 14.98 1.32 -16.78
N PRO A 99 16.12 1.96 -17.10
CA PRO A 99 16.68 1.96 -18.44
C PRO A 99 16.89 0.53 -18.97
N ALA A 100 16.39 0.25 -20.18
CA ALA A 100 16.44 -1.08 -20.78
C ALA A 100 17.87 -1.64 -20.96
N SER A 101 18.87 -0.77 -21.00
CA SER A 101 20.28 -1.11 -21.00
C SER A 101 21.05 -0.09 -20.17
N GLY A 102 22.00 -0.56 -19.37
CA GLY A 102 22.86 0.28 -18.56
C GLY A 102 24.20 -0.39 -18.25
N VAL A 103 25.13 0.41 -17.74
CA VAL A 103 26.42 -0.05 -17.21
C VAL A 103 26.58 0.47 -15.79
N GLY A 104 27.20 -0.33 -14.91
CA GLY A 104 27.35 0.03 -13.51
C GLY A 104 26.02 0.08 -12.76
N LYS A 105 25.79 1.16 -12.03
CA LYS A 105 24.60 1.33 -11.18
C LYS A 105 23.70 2.47 -11.67
N PHE A 106 22.40 2.30 -11.51
CA PHE A 106 21.37 3.31 -11.74
C PHE A 106 20.42 3.32 -10.55
N ALA A 107 20.13 4.49 -10.00
CA ALA A 107 19.18 4.63 -8.91
C ALA A 107 18.20 5.75 -9.23
N ASP A 108 16.94 5.55 -8.85
CA ASP A 108 15.87 6.52 -8.99
C ASP A 108 14.77 6.23 -7.97
N SER A 109 13.75 7.08 -7.93
CA SER A 109 12.59 6.92 -7.07
C SER A 109 11.33 7.36 -7.81
N PHE A 110 10.20 6.78 -7.45
CA PHE A 110 8.91 7.20 -7.98
C PHE A 110 7.80 6.93 -6.96
N LYS A 111 6.66 7.60 -7.13
CA LYS A 111 5.45 7.27 -6.39
C LYS A 111 4.78 6.06 -7.03
N LEU A 112 4.51 5.04 -6.24
CA LEU A 112 3.76 3.87 -6.68
C LEU A 112 2.28 4.06 -6.37
N GLU A 113 1.43 4.09 -7.39
CA GLU A 113 0.00 4.35 -7.22
C GLU A 113 -0.78 3.05 -6.96
N GLN A 114 -1.96 3.15 -6.32
CA GLN A 114 -2.83 1.99 -6.08
C GLN A 114 -3.24 1.24 -7.36
N SER A 115 -3.24 1.93 -8.50
CA SER A 115 -3.54 1.35 -9.82
C SER A 115 -2.42 0.48 -10.37
N ASP A 116 -1.22 0.57 -9.80
CA ASP A 116 -0.03 -0.12 -10.31
C ASP A 116 0.07 -1.56 -9.80
N TYR A 117 -0.82 -1.97 -8.89
CA TYR A 117 -0.90 -3.33 -8.37
C TYR A 117 -1.90 -4.15 -9.19
N ASP A 118 -1.48 -5.33 -9.64
CA ASP A 118 -2.41 -6.34 -10.16
C ASP A 118 -3.01 -7.21 -9.03
N ASP A 119 -2.25 -7.46 -7.96
CA ASP A 119 -2.70 -8.24 -6.81
C ASP A 119 -3.43 -7.35 -5.80
N GLN A 120 -4.72 -7.66 -5.59
CA GLN A 120 -5.56 -6.91 -4.66
C GLN A 120 -5.14 -7.07 -3.18
N ASP A 121 -4.43 -8.14 -2.81
CA ASP A 121 -3.89 -8.28 -1.44
C ASP A 121 -2.80 -7.22 -1.20
N PHE A 122 -1.85 -7.08 -2.12
CA PHE A 122 -0.82 -6.03 -2.02
C PHE A 122 -1.43 -4.63 -2.10
N ARG A 123 -2.35 -4.39 -3.04
CA ARG A 123 -3.03 -3.10 -3.14
C ARG A 123 -3.70 -2.67 -1.84
N PHE A 124 -4.36 -3.60 -1.14
CA PHE A 124 -5.05 -3.31 0.13
C PHE A 124 -4.10 -3.21 1.31
N ALA A 125 -2.94 -3.87 1.25
CA ALA A 125 -1.92 -3.82 2.28
C ALA A 125 -1.15 -2.50 2.26
N PHE A 126 -0.76 -2.03 1.07
CA PHE A 126 0.16 -0.92 0.92
C PHE A 126 -0.50 0.39 0.52
N GLY A 127 -1.65 0.36 -0.16
CA GLY A 127 -2.20 1.57 -0.76
C GLY A 127 -1.27 2.14 -1.83
N ALA A 128 -1.17 3.46 -1.90
CA ALA A 128 -0.13 4.11 -2.69
C ALA A 128 1.11 4.25 -1.82
N ILE A 129 2.29 4.13 -2.39
CA ILE A 129 3.56 4.39 -1.70
C ILE A 129 4.13 5.69 -2.23
N ASP A 130 4.25 6.69 -1.35
CA ASP A 130 4.64 8.05 -1.72
C ASP A 130 6.01 8.10 -2.42
N ILE A 131 6.99 7.33 -1.91
CA ILE A 131 8.34 7.25 -2.45
C ILE A 131 8.79 5.79 -2.40
N LEU A 132 8.85 5.15 -3.57
CA LEU A 132 9.49 3.86 -3.78
C LEU A 132 10.87 4.10 -4.41
N ASP A 133 11.91 3.85 -3.63
CA ASP A 133 13.29 3.97 -4.07
C ASP A 133 13.77 2.65 -4.69
N PHE A 134 14.65 2.73 -5.68
CA PHE A 134 15.33 1.56 -6.21
C PHE A 134 16.75 1.86 -6.70
N GLU A 135 17.58 0.80 -6.73
CA GLU A 135 18.90 0.78 -7.33
C GLU A 135 19.06 -0.49 -8.17
N VAL A 136 19.40 -0.33 -9.44
CA VAL A 136 19.82 -1.40 -10.34
C VAL A 136 21.33 -1.47 -10.35
N ASP A 137 21.87 -2.67 -10.14
CA ASP A 137 23.26 -3.00 -10.42
C ASP A 137 23.30 -3.91 -11.66
N TYR A 138 23.65 -3.33 -12.81
CA TYR A 138 23.70 -4.06 -14.08
C TYR A 138 24.86 -5.07 -14.14
N SER A 139 25.91 -4.86 -13.35
CA SER A 139 27.05 -5.78 -13.28
C SER A 139 26.73 -7.00 -12.43
N ALA A 140 26.01 -6.82 -11.31
CA ALA A 140 25.52 -7.91 -10.47
C ALA A 140 24.23 -8.55 -11.02
N GLY A 141 23.51 -7.86 -11.91
CA GLY A 141 22.24 -8.30 -12.46
C GLY A 141 21.14 -8.31 -11.40
N THR A 142 21.07 -7.28 -10.55
CA THR A 142 20.12 -7.17 -9.43
C THR A 142 19.37 -5.85 -9.41
N VAL A 143 18.17 -5.85 -8.85
CA VAL A 143 17.46 -4.64 -8.43
C VAL A 143 17.23 -4.71 -6.93
N HIS A 144 17.65 -3.66 -6.22
CA HIS A 144 17.35 -3.40 -4.83
C HIS A 144 16.22 -2.38 -4.77
N VAL A 145 15.19 -2.63 -3.97
CA VAL A 145 14.00 -1.78 -3.83
C VAL A 145 13.72 -1.59 -2.35
N TRP A 146 13.42 -0.36 -1.94
CA TRP A 146 13.10 -0.05 -0.55
C TRP A 146 12.11 1.11 -0.45
N PHE A 147 11.38 1.15 0.65
CA PHE A 147 10.52 2.29 0.98
C PHE A 147 10.30 2.40 2.49
N GLN A 148 9.88 3.59 2.91
CA GLN A 148 9.30 3.82 4.22
C GLN A 148 8.06 4.69 4.03
N ASP A 149 6.89 4.19 4.39
CA ASP A 149 5.63 4.89 4.17
C ASP A 149 4.67 4.72 5.35
N PHE A 150 3.72 5.63 5.49
CA PHE A 150 2.86 5.67 6.67
C PHE A 150 1.53 4.97 6.42
N TYR A 151 1.27 3.87 7.15
CA TYR A 151 -0.01 3.17 7.08
C TYR A 151 -1.06 3.93 7.88
N GLU A 152 -1.93 4.62 7.17
CA GLU A 152 -2.99 5.44 7.75
C GLU A 152 -4.29 5.43 6.91
N TRP A 153 -5.35 6.01 7.47
CA TRP A 153 -6.67 6.03 6.86
C TRP A 153 -7.15 7.47 6.66
N HIS A 154 -7.70 7.72 5.48
CA HIS A 154 -8.02 9.06 4.98
C HIS A 154 -9.54 9.24 4.82
N PRO A 155 -10.27 9.66 5.87
CA PRO A 155 -11.69 9.96 5.80
C PRO A 155 -11.95 11.38 5.27
N VAL A 156 -12.86 11.50 4.31
CA VAL A 156 -13.25 12.80 3.74
C VAL A 156 -14.67 13.17 4.18
N TYR A 157 -14.77 13.84 5.32
CA TYR A 157 -16.03 14.42 5.80
C TYR A 157 -15.78 15.88 6.21
N PRO A 158 -16.08 16.85 5.34
CA PRO A 158 -15.84 18.26 5.62
C PRO A 158 -16.43 18.70 6.96
N GLY A 159 -15.60 19.30 7.83
CA GLY A 159 -15.99 19.74 9.17
C GLY A 159 -16.05 18.65 10.25
N LEU A 160 -15.76 17.38 9.91
CA LEU A 160 -15.57 16.29 10.88
C LEU A 160 -14.10 15.88 10.99
N TYR A 161 -13.40 15.77 9.85
CA TYR A 161 -11.97 15.49 9.81
C TYR A 161 -11.24 16.63 9.09
N THR A 162 -9.99 16.89 9.50
CA THR A 162 -9.09 17.80 8.80
C THR A 162 -8.80 17.23 7.41
N ALA A 163 -9.10 17.99 6.37
CA ALA A 163 -8.72 17.63 5.01
C ALA A 163 -7.23 17.88 4.82
N LEU A 164 -6.51 16.87 4.35
CA LEU A 164 -5.09 16.92 4.11
C LEU A 164 -4.79 16.72 2.61
N SER A 165 -3.56 17.04 2.20
CA SER A 165 -3.16 16.91 0.81
C SER A 165 -3.31 15.45 0.35
N GLY A 166 -3.87 15.22 -0.84
CA GLY A 166 -4.10 13.87 -1.36
C GLY A 166 -5.36 13.18 -0.85
N ASP A 167 -6.10 13.77 0.10
CA ASP A 167 -7.40 13.27 0.51
C ASP A 167 -8.42 13.36 -0.63
N GLY A 168 -9.06 12.23 -0.93
CA GLY A 168 -10.13 12.13 -1.90
C GLY A 168 -11.30 11.33 -1.32
N ALA A 169 -12.53 11.77 -1.60
CA ALA A 169 -13.70 10.99 -1.26
C ALA A 169 -13.69 9.67 -2.04
N ARG A 170 -13.87 8.54 -1.33
CA ARG A 170 -13.82 7.19 -1.90
C ARG A 170 -15.12 6.44 -1.60
N GLU A 171 -15.38 5.38 -2.37
CA GLU A 171 -16.54 4.52 -2.11
C GLU A 171 -16.54 3.93 -0.69
N THR A 172 -15.37 3.74 -0.08
CA THR A 172 -15.19 3.18 1.28
C THR A 172 -15.08 4.25 2.37
N ASN A 173 -15.48 5.49 2.12
CA ASN A 173 -15.22 6.62 3.03
C ASN A 173 -15.67 6.38 4.49
N CYS A 174 -16.81 5.71 4.70
CA CYS A 174 -17.28 5.43 6.05
C CYS A 174 -16.40 4.39 6.77
N VAL A 175 -15.83 3.42 6.06
CA VAL A 175 -14.84 2.48 6.62
C VAL A 175 -13.56 3.22 7.03
N HIS A 176 -13.11 4.19 6.23
CA HIS A 176 -11.95 5.03 6.56
C HIS A 176 -12.21 5.82 7.85
N ALA A 177 -13.39 6.44 7.96
CA ALA A 177 -13.81 7.16 9.16
C ALA A 177 -13.88 6.22 10.38
N ALA A 178 -14.45 5.03 10.21
CA ALA A 178 -14.51 4.04 11.29
C ALA A 178 -13.11 3.66 11.80
N LEU A 179 -12.14 3.47 10.91
CA LEU A 179 -10.77 3.14 11.27
C LEU A 179 -10.10 4.27 12.05
N VAL A 180 -10.25 5.52 11.58
CA VAL A 180 -9.75 6.69 12.33
C VAL A 180 -10.43 6.81 13.69
N GLU A 181 -11.74 6.59 13.82
CA GLU A 181 -12.43 6.64 15.11
C GLU A 181 -11.92 5.56 16.10
N LEU A 182 -11.54 4.37 15.60
CA LEU A 182 -11.01 3.29 16.44
C LEU A 182 -9.67 3.62 17.11
N LYS A 183 -8.97 4.68 16.69
CA LYS A 183 -7.78 5.17 17.41
C LYS A 183 -8.11 5.61 18.84
N SER A 184 -9.33 6.10 19.07
CA SER A 184 -9.83 6.40 20.42
C SER A 184 -9.89 5.17 21.34
N SER A 185 -9.81 3.97 20.77
CA SER A 185 -9.84 2.68 21.47
C SER A 185 -8.56 1.86 21.28
N GLY A 186 -7.48 2.50 20.84
CA GLY A 186 -6.16 1.89 20.74
C GLY A 186 -5.74 1.43 19.35
N ALA A 187 -6.49 1.65 18.27
CA ALA A 187 -5.89 1.52 16.95
C ALA A 187 -4.81 2.60 16.75
N ASP A 188 -3.79 2.34 15.94
CA ASP A 188 -2.72 3.30 15.72
C ASP A 188 -2.11 3.18 14.33
N ASP A 189 -1.71 4.31 13.77
CA ASP A 189 -0.95 4.34 12.53
C ASP A 189 0.46 3.78 12.77
N PHE A 190 1.15 3.39 11.71
CA PHE A 190 2.52 2.90 11.83
C PHE A 190 3.31 3.11 10.54
N TRP A 191 4.63 3.18 10.66
CA TRP A 191 5.50 3.14 9.49
C TRP A 191 5.58 1.72 8.95
N MET A 192 5.21 1.53 7.69
CA MET A 192 5.66 0.40 6.89
C MET A 192 7.09 0.68 6.45
N LYS A 193 8.00 -0.26 6.70
CA LYS A 193 9.40 -0.08 6.35
C LYS A 193 10.01 -1.37 5.88
N GLY A 194 10.61 -1.37 4.70
CA GLY A 194 11.38 -2.52 4.27
C GLY A 194 12.13 -2.34 2.98
N GLU A 195 12.92 -3.37 2.69
CA GLU A 195 13.77 -3.47 1.53
C GLU A 195 13.88 -4.92 1.04
N ALA A 196 14.10 -5.11 -0.25
CA ALA A 196 14.44 -6.40 -0.82
C ALA A 196 15.36 -6.25 -2.04
N THR A 197 16.11 -7.30 -2.33
CA THR A 197 16.93 -7.39 -3.55
C THR A 197 16.55 -8.64 -4.33
N VAL A 198 16.21 -8.46 -5.61
CA VAL A 198 15.84 -9.54 -6.53
C VAL A 198 16.75 -9.52 -7.76
N PRO A 199 16.87 -10.64 -8.49
CA PRO A 199 17.52 -10.63 -9.79
C PRO A 199 16.81 -9.66 -10.75
N LEU A 200 17.59 -8.90 -11.53
CA LEU A 200 17.05 -7.97 -12.54
C LEU A 200 16.15 -8.66 -13.56
N SER A 201 16.41 -9.94 -13.84
CA SER A 201 15.59 -10.78 -14.72
C SER A 201 14.16 -11.01 -14.23
N VAL A 202 13.87 -10.77 -12.95
CA VAL A 202 12.50 -10.81 -12.40
C VAL A 202 11.69 -9.60 -12.87
N ILE A 203 12.35 -8.45 -13.05
CA ILE A 203 11.71 -7.18 -13.42
C ILE A 203 11.78 -6.95 -14.93
N ILE A 204 12.97 -7.11 -15.52
CA ILE A 204 13.20 -6.99 -16.96
C ILE A 204 13.62 -8.37 -17.49
N PRO A 205 12.70 -9.14 -18.08
CA PRO A 205 13.04 -10.42 -18.67
C PRO A 205 14.07 -10.22 -19.78
N SER A 206 15.14 -11.03 -19.77
CA SER A 206 16.04 -11.12 -20.91
C SER A 206 15.22 -11.46 -22.16
N LYS A 207 15.36 -10.69 -23.25
CA LYS A 207 14.82 -11.11 -24.55
C LYS A 207 15.32 -12.53 -24.80
N ARG A 208 14.41 -13.51 -24.84
CA ARG A 208 14.77 -14.84 -25.35
C ARG A 208 15.34 -14.60 -26.73
N SER A 209 16.61 -14.89 -26.93
CA SER A 209 17.17 -14.99 -28.27
C SER A 209 16.28 -15.96 -29.03
N GLY A 210 15.50 -15.45 -29.97
CA GLY A 210 14.65 -16.27 -30.83
C GLY A 210 15.56 -17.24 -31.54
N GLY A 211 15.60 -18.48 -31.05
CA GLY A 211 16.12 -19.61 -31.80
C GLY A 211 15.28 -19.68 -33.06
N SER A 212 15.89 -19.32 -34.18
CA SER A 212 15.35 -19.56 -35.50
C SER A 212 14.88 -21.01 -35.57
N ILE A 213 13.61 -21.23 -35.92
CA ILE A 213 13.05 -22.58 -36.09
C ILE A 213 13.52 -23.23 -37.41
N TRP A 214 14.55 -22.65 -38.06
CA TRP A 214 15.07 -23.06 -39.37
C TRP A 214 16.43 -23.75 -39.34
N ASP A 215 16.97 -24.07 -38.16
CA ASP A 215 18.15 -24.94 -38.07
C ASP A 215 17.70 -26.37 -37.70
N LEU A 216 17.22 -27.11 -38.71
CA LEU A 216 17.40 -28.55 -39.01
C LEU A 216 16.34 -29.06 -40.01
#